data_AF-A0A7Z8S6I5-F1
#
_entry.id   AF-A0A7Z8S6I5-F1
#
_cell.length_a   1.000
_cell.length_b   1.000
_cell.length_c   1.000
_cell.angle_alpha   90.00
_cell.angle_beta   90.00
_cell.angle_gamma   90.00
#
_symmetry.space_group_name_H-M   'P 1'
#
loop_
_entity.id
_entity.type
_entity.pdbx_description
1 polymer ?
#
loop_
_entity_poly.entity_id
_entity_poly.type
_entity_poly.pdbx_seq_one_letter_code
_entity_poly.pdbx_strand_id
1 'polypeptide(L)'
;MNKLYLFKWTQTNFLNRGKFFGCSNHPNCNIGLPKKIKEKAIPAAQVKKLFEDNKTDVIKGFKSNGKEFSAYLSFINGEIRFSLPTVEELSLGQCPKCQKGQILNRKTFFGCSDHKNGCNFMLPAKIKGKKLSDSQIKKLLNSNVTDFINGFSGEKGEFTAAIRLKPDLSICFEFPTTDDRTVGKCPLCQERVIIGKTNYLCERYKKGCDFIISGTILEKKITTSQIKKLLEKNMTDIIQGFISKKTGKSFGAKLTYDSAQKRIIFLYEKKK
;
A
#
# COMPACT_ATOMS: atom_id res chain seq x y z
N MET A 1 48.81 -13.06 9.23
CA MET A 1 48.10 -11.91 8.64
C MET A 1 46.82 -12.40 7.99
N ASN A 2 45.69 -12.34 8.70
CA ASN A 2 44.39 -12.80 8.19
C ASN A 2 43.85 -11.78 7.17
N LYS A 3 43.89 -12.15 5.89
CA LYS A 3 43.26 -11.39 4.81
C LYS A 3 41.74 -11.38 5.05
N LEU A 4 41.21 -10.22 5.44
CA LEU A 4 39.79 -9.91 5.31
C LEU A 4 39.42 -10.01 3.83
N TYR A 5 38.75 -11.09 3.44
CA TYR A 5 38.10 -11.18 2.14
C TYR A 5 36.84 -10.33 2.17
N LEU A 6 36.99 -9.05 1.83
CA LEU A 6 35.90 -8.19 1.38
C LEU A 6 35.44 -8.69 0.00
N PHE A 7 34.61 -9.75 -0.03
CA PHE A 7 33.90 -10.13 -1.24
C PHE A 7 32.91 -9.01 -1.58
N LYS A 8 33.14 -8.31 -2.70
CA LYS A 8 32.13 -7.43 -3.30
C LYS A 8 31.04 -8.31 -3.93
N TRP A 9 29.82 -8.22 -3.40
CA TRP A 9 28.66 -9.09 -3.67
C TRP A 9 27.88 -8.78 -4.95
N THR A 10 28.49 -8.18 -5.97
CA THR A 10 27.72 -7.48 -7.01
C THR A 10 27.17 -8.35 -8.16
N GLN A 11 27.26 -9.69 -8.14
CA GLN A 11 26.75 -10.54 -9.24
C GLN A 11 26.19 -11.91 -8.85
N THR A 12 25.77 -12.13 -7.60
CA THR A 12 25.24 -13.45 -7.20
C THR A 12 23.73 -13.52 -7.43
N ASN A 13 23.29 -14.26 -8.47
CA ASN A 13 21.87 -14.56 -8.66
C ASN A 13 21.39 -15.54 -7.57
N PHE A 14 20.38 -15.15 -6.80
CA PHE A 14 19.76 -16.06 -5.82
C PHE A 14 18.58 -16.80 -6.44
N LEU A 15 18.63 -18.14 -6.35
CA LEU A 15 17.58 -19.00 -6.85
C LEU A 15 16.61 -19.37 -5.74
N ASN A 16 15.33 -19.36 -6.07
CA ASN A 16 14.28 -19.89 -5.22
C ASN A 16 14.34 -21.42 -5.25
N ARG A 17 14.78 -22.04 -4.14
CA ARG A 17 14.95 -23.50 -4.00
C ARG A 17 14.01 -24.03 -2.93
N GLY A 18 12.73 -24.19 -3.27
CA GLY A 18 11.74 -24.83 -2.39
C GLY A 18 11.54 -24.09 -1.06
N LYS A 19 12.23 -24.51 0.01
CA LYS A 19 12.14 -23.95 1.38
C LYS A 19 13.13 -22.80 1.66
N PHE A 20 14.12 -22.58 0.80
CA PHE A 20 15.17 -21.57 0.98
C PHE A 20 15.44 -20.77 -0.31
N PHE A 21 16.07 -19.61 -0.15
CA PHE A 21 16.77 -18.90 -1.22
C PHE A 21 18.23 -19.33 -1.17
N GLY A 22 18.77 -19.84 -2.27
CA GLY A 22 20.15 -20.36 -2.33
C GLY A 22 20.97 -19.64 -3.39
N CYS A 23 22.27 -19.58 -3.16
CA CYS A 23 23.24 -19.05 -4.11
C CYS A 23 23.21 -19.80 -5.46
N SER A 24 23.28 -19.11 -6.59
CA SER A 24 23.39 -19.76 -7.90
C SER A 24 24.68 -20.55 -8.06
N ASN A 25 25.77 -20.11 -7.43
CA ASN A 25 27.12 -20.65 -7.58
C ASN A 25 27.41 -21.87 -6.66
N HIS A 26 26.42 -22.73 -6.43
CA HIS A 26 26.59 -23.96 -5.67
C HIS A 26 27.39 -25.00 -6.50
N PRO A 27 28.35 -25.76 -5.93
CA PRO A 27 28.67 -25.92 -4.50
C PRO A 27 29.71 -24.92 -3.95
N ASN A 28 30.26 -24.05 -4.80
CA ASN A 28 31.28 -23.07 -4.42
C ASN A 28 30.73 -21.94 -3.50
N CYS A 29 29.43 -21.96 -3.24
CA CYS A 29 28.71 -21.00 -2.43
C CYS A 29 27.52 -21.70 -1.73
N ASN A 30 27.67 -22.02 -0.45
CA ASN A 30 26.68 -22.76 0.36
C ASN A 30 25.73 -21.85 1.16
N ILE A 31 25.59 -20.60 0.75
CA ILE A 31 24.75 -19.63 1.45
C ILE A 31 23.29 -19.89 1.12
N GLY A 32 22.49 -20.08 2.17
CA GLY A 32 21.05 -20.30 2.09
C GLY A 32 20.30 -19.46 3.12
N LEU A 33 19.23 -18.77 2.68
CA LEU A 33 18.31 -18.05 3.55
C LEU A 33 16.97 -18.78 3.60
N PRO A 34 16.49 -19.24 4.77
CA PRO A 34 15.14 -19.77 4.90
C PRO A 34 14.08 -18.76 4.45
N LYS A 35 13.07 -19.21 3.70
CA LYS A 35 11.96 -18.33 3.28
C LYS A 35 11.10 -17.82 4.43
N LYS A 36 11.15 -18.51 5.57
CA LYS A 36 10.47 -18.14 6.80
C LYS A 36 11.48 -18.15 7.94
N ILE A 37 11.53 -17.07 8.71
CA ILE A 37 12.37 -16.95 9.91
C ILE A 37 11.46 -16.46 11.03
N LYS A 38 11.46 -17.15 12.19
CA LYS A 38 10.62 -16.80 13.35
C LYS A 38 9.16 -16.54 12.95
N GLU A 39 8.57 -17.51 12.24
CA GLU A 39 7.21 -17.49 11.66
C GLU A 39 6.93 -16.43 10.59
N LYS A 40 7.87 -15.52 10.30
CA LYS A 40 7.69 -14.47 9.31
C LYS A 40 8.25 -14.90 7.95
N ALA A 41 7.40 -14.86 6.92
CA ALA A 41 7.85 -14.98 5.54
C ALA A 41 8.69 -13.77 5.14
N ILE A 42 9.88 -14.01 4.58
CA ILE A 42 10.80 -12.97 4.13
C ILE A 42 10.54 -12.67 2.66
N PRO A 43 10.10 -11.46 2.30
CA PRO A 43 9.85 -11.10 0.90
C PRO A 43 11.13 -11.20 0.08
N ALA A 44 11.03 -11.67 -1.18
CA ALA A 44 12.20 -11.80 -2.06
C ALA A 44 12.97 -10.48 -2.25
N ALA A 45 12.28 -9.33 -2.25
CA ALA A 45 12.91 -8.02 -2.29
C ALA A 45 13.81 -7.75 -1.06
N GLN A 46 13.39 -8.20 0.12
CA GLN A 46 14.19 -8.07 1.35
C GLN A 46 15.36 -9.05 1.36
N VAL A 47 15.20 -10.24 0.77
CA VAL A 47 16.31 -11.18 0.57
C VAL A 47 17.38 -10.58 -0.33
N LYS A 48 16.97 -10.00 -1.46
CA LYS A 48 17.86 -9.28 -2.37
C LYS A 48 18.61 -8.18 -1.62
N LYS A 49 17.88 -7.33 -0.89
CA LYS A 49 18.46 -6.25 -0.08
C LYS A 49 19.42 -6.75 0.99
N LEU A 50 19.10 -7.84 1.68
CA LEU A 50 19.97 -8.45 2.70
C LEU A 50 21.34 -8.84 2.13
N PHE A 51 21.39 -9.34 0.89
CA PHE A 51 22.64 -9.76 0.27
C PHE A 51 23.39 -8.63 -0.45
N GLU A 52 22.68 -7.61 -0.93
CA GLU A 52 23.29 -6.43 -1.57
C GLU A 52 23.82 -5.43 -0.52
N ASP A 53 23.01 -5.14 0.50
CA ASP A 53 23.28 -4.09 1.49
C ASP A 53 23.75 -4.66 2.84
N ASN A 54 23.91 -5.99 2.96
CA ASN A 54 24.14 -6.71 4.22
C ASN A 54 23.05 -6.50 5.29
N LYS A 55 21.93 -5.86 4.95
CA LYS A 55 20.86 -5.47 5.88
C LYS A 55 19.51 -5.35 5.16
N THR A 56 18.43 -5.82 5.78
CA THR A 56 17.05 -5.59 5.28
C THR A 56 16.51 -4.22 5.68
N ASP A 57 15.31 -3.87 5.19
CA ASP A 57 14.46 -2.90 5.88
C ASP A 57 13.90 -3.49 7.19
N VAL A 58 13.21 -2.68 7.99
CA VAL A 58 12.47 -3.19 9.15
C VAL A 58 11.37 -4.12 8.68
N ILE A 59 11.48 -5.40 9.02
CA ILE A 59 10.44 -6.38 8.78
C ILE A 59 9.61 -6.50 10.07
N LYS A 60 8.30 -6.24 9.95
CA LYS A 60 7.35 -6.35 11.06
C LYS A 60 6.76 -7.76 11.17
N GLY A 61 6.57 -8.23 12.40
CA GLY A 61 5.78 -9.43 12.72
C GLY A 61 6.57 -10.72 12.80
N PHE A 62 7.85 -10.66 13.17
CA PHE A 62 8.57 -11.84 13.67
C PHE A 62 7.96 -12.27 15.00
N LYS A 63 7.98 -13.57 15.31
CA LYS A 63 7.51 -14.09 16.60
C LYS A 63 8.59 -14.83 17.36
N SER A 64 8.73 -14.50 18.65
CA SER A 64 9.56 -15.26 19.58
C SER A 64 8.81 -15.41 20.89
N ASN A 65 8.67 -16.65 21.38
CA ASN A 65 7.94 -16.97 22.62
C ASN A 65 6.53 -16.35 22.66
N GLY A 66 5.80 -16.45 21.54
CA GLY A 66 4.46 -15.87 21.39
C GLY A 66 4.40 -14.34 21.23
N LYS A 67 5.51 -13.61 21.40
CA LYS A 67 5.57 -12.14 21.26
C LYS A 67 6.00 -11.74 19.86
N GLU A 68 5.26 -10.82 19.26
CA GLU A 68 5.60 -10.21 17.97
C GLU A 68 6.61 -9.08 18.13
N PHE A 69 7.61 -9.02 17.25
CA PHE A 69 8.58 -7.93 17.18
C PHE A 69 8.91 -7.55 15.73
N SER A 70 9.51 -6.36 15.58
CA SER A 70 10.02 -5.87 14.30
C SER A 70 11.54 -5.82 14.37
N ALA A 71 12.21 -6.16 13.27
CA ALA A 71 13.67 -6.21 13.23
C ALA A 71 14.21 -6.04 11.81
N TYR A 72 15.45 -5.59 11.73
CA TYR A 72 16.33 -5.81 10.60
C TYR A 72 16.89 -7.23 10.67
N LEU A 73 17.07 -7.86 9.52
CA LEU A 73 18.00 -8.97 9.37
C LEU A 73 19.31 -8.40 8.84
N SER A 74 20.42 -8.83 9.41
CA SER A 74 21.76 -8.49 8.96
C SER A 74 22.57 -9.76 8.77
N PHE A 75 23.44 -9.80 7.77
CA PHE A 75 24.32 -10.95 7.55
C PHE A 75 25.72 -10.64 8.10
N ILE A 76 26.09 -11.31 9.20
CA ILE A 76 27.35 -11.07 9.91
C ILE A 76 28.07 -12.41 10.06
N ASN A 77 29.29 -12.51 9.51
CA ASN A 77 30.14 -13.69 9.61
C ASN A 77 29.47 -15.01 9.14
N GLY A 78 28.66 -14.95 8.08
CA GLY A 78 27.98 -16.15 7.57
C GLY A 78 26.62 -16.45 8.22
N GLU A 79 26.21 -15.66 9.22
CA GLU A 79 24.99 -15.89 9.98
C GLU A 79 24.01 -14.71 9.88
N ILE A 80 22.71 -15.01 9.97
CA ILE A 80 21.66 -14.01 10.02
C ILE A 80 21.45 -13.59 11.46
N ARG A 81 21.59 -12.29 11.73
CA ARG A 81 21.33 -11.70 13.04
C ARG A 81 20.17 -10.73 12.98
N PHE A 82 19.43 -10.66 14.08
CA PHE A 82 18.39 -9.66 14.29
C PHE A 82 19.00 -8.39 14.87
N SER A 83 18.64 -7.25 14.31
CA SER A 83 18.90 -5.93 14.90
C SER A 83 17.56 -5.23 15.11
N LEU A 84 17.26 -4.81 16.33
CA LEU A 84 16.00 -4.13 16.64
C LEU A 84 16.08 -2.67 16.17
N PRO A 85 15.03 -2.14 15.51
CA PRO A 85 14.95 -0.72 15.20
C PRO A 85 14.73 0.11 16.46
N THR A 86 15.20 1.33 16.39
CA THR A 86 14.97 2.39 17.37
C THR A 86 13.49 2.82 17.39
N VAL A 87 13.09 3.56 18.42
CA VAL A 87 11.73 4.11 18.52
C VAL A 87 11.47 5.12 17.41
N GLU A 88 12.50 5.89 17.07
CA GLU A 88 12.51 6.92 16.03
C GLU A 88 12.24 6.29 14.65
N GLU A 89 12.88 5.16 14.33
CA GLU A 89 12.68 4.43 13.07
C GLU A 89 11.27 3.81 12.96
N LEU A 90 10.66 3.46 14.09
CA LEU A 90 9.29 2.94 14.14
C LEU A 90 8.22 4.03 14.24
N SER A 91 8.63 5.29 14.40
CA SER A 91 7.71 6.39 14.66
C SER A 91 6.77 6.66 13.48
N LEU A 92 5.50 6.89 13.83
CA LEU A 92 4.47 7.39 12.93
C LEU A 92 4.27 8.91 13.05
N GLY A 93 4.99 9.58 13.94
CA GLY A 93 4.86 11.01 14.21
C GLY A 93 4.88 11.32 15.71
N GLN A 94 4.99 12.61 16.04
CA GLN A 94 4.95 13.06 17.43
C GLN A 94 3.56 12.82 18.05
N CYS A 95 3.53 12.59 19.35
CA CYS A 95 2.28 12.37 20.08
C CYS A 95 1.51 13.69 20.23
N PRO A 96 0.29 13.80 19.68
CA PRO A 96 -0.46 15.05 19.68
C PRO A 96 -0.93 15.47 21.08
N LYS A 97 -0.88 14.55 22.06
CA LYS A 97 -1.25 14.82 23.46
C LYS A 97 -0.12 15.44 24.26
N CYS A 98 1.09 14.86 24.19
CA CYS A 98 2.20 15.23 25.08
C CYS A 98 3.36 15.91 24.37
N GLN A 99 3.44 15.82 23.04
CA GLN A 99 4.51 16.34 22.17
C GLN A 99 5.94 15.88 22.48
N LYS A 100 6.13 15.07 23.53
CA LYS A 100 7.42 14.45 23.91
C LYS A 100 7.59 13.07 23.30
N GLY A 101 6.55 12.23 23.41
CA GLY A 101 6.56 10.87 22.90
C GLY A 101 6.30 10.76 21.40
N GLN A 102 6.60 9.58 20.86
CA GLN A 102 6.36 9.19 19.48
C GLN A 102 5.17 8.23 19.39
N ILE A 103 4.39 8.28 18.33
CA ILE A 103 3.28 7.34 18.10
C ILE A 103 3.81 6.08 17.43
N LEU A 104 3.55 4.93 18.05
CA LEU A 104 3.99 3.62 17.60
C LEU A 104 2.79 2.71 17.31
N ASN A 105 2.92 1.86 16.29
CA ASN A 105 1.93 0.82 16.00
C ASN A 105 2.08 -0.36 16.98
N ARG A 106 1.03 -0.63 17.76
CA ARG A 106 0.94 -1.70 18.76
C ARG A 106 -0.05 -2.81 18.34
N LYS A 107 -0.22 -3.02 17.03
CA LYS A 107 -1.08 -4.03 16.37
C LYS A 107 -2.59 -3.78 16.50
N THR A 108 -3.09 -3.62 17.72
CA THR A 108 -4.52 -3.37 18.02
C THR A 108 -4.83 -1.88 18.18
N PHE A 109 -3.81 -1.07 18.48
CA PHE A 109 -3.90 0.38 18.60
C PHE A 109 -2.59 1.05 18.18
N PHE A 110 -2.64 2.37 18.02
CA PHE A 110 -1.49 3.26 17.91
C PHE A 110 -1.37 4.02 19.23
N GLY A 111 -0.19 4.00 19.86
CA GLY A 111 -0.02 4.52 21.21
C GLY A 111 1.26 5.31 21.39
N CYS A 112 1.25 6.22 22.35
CA CYS A 112 2.43 7.00 22.72
C CYS A 112 3.55 6.10 23.27
N SER A 113 4.79 6.35 22.86
CA SER A 113 5.99 5.71 23.41
C SER A 113 6.22 6.11 24.87
N ASP A 114 5.72 7.28 25.29
CA ASP A 114 5.91 7.89 26.60
C ASP A 114 4.84 7.49 27.63
N HIS A 115 4.20 6.34 27.44
CA HIS A 115 3.15 5.83 28.35
C HIS A 115 3.65 5.62 29.77
N LYS A 116 4.92 5.22 29.94
CA LYS A 116 5.53 5.02 31.27
C LYS A 116 5.61 6.32 32.08
N ASN A 117 5.65 7.46 31.41
CA ASN A 117 5.69 8.80 32.02
C ASN A 117 4.28 9.45 32.08
N GLY A 118 3.21 8.64 31.97
CA GLY A 118 1.83 9.07 32.19
C GLY A 118 1.05 9.45 30.93
N CYS A 119 1.65 9.45 29.73
CA CYS A 119 0.91 9.77 28.51
C CYS A 119 0.04 8.59 28.03
N ASN A 120 -1.27 8.71 28.17
CA ASN A 120 -2.24 7.68 27.79
C ASN A 120 -2.89 7.88 26.40
N PHE A 121 -2.26 8.66 25.49
CA PHE A 121 -2.79 8.81 24.14
C PHE A 121 -2.81 7.48 23.39
N MET A 122 -3.99 7.11 22.89
CA MET A 122 -4.25 5.87 22.17
C MET A 122 -5.29 6.11 21.07
N LEU A 123 -5.04 5.55 19.88
CA LEU A 123 -6.01 5.47 18.80
C LEU A 123 -6.21 3.99 18.38
N PRO A 124 -7.43 3.45 18.36
CA PRO A 124 -7.67 2.09 17.91
C PRO A 124 -7.17 1.86 16.47
N ALA A 125 -6.53 0.71 16.22
CA ALA A 125 -6.02 0.39 14.88
C ALA A 125 -7.14 0.04 13.91
N LYS A 126 -8.32 -0.33 14.42
CA LYS A 126 -9.53 -0.64 13.67
C LYS A 126 -10.67 0.27 14.12
N ILE A 127 -11.24 1.01 13.17
CA ILE A 127 -12.32 1.97 13.40
C ILE A 127 -13.45 1.61 12.43
N LYS A 128 -14.67 1.39 12.96
CA LYS A 128 -15.86 0.99 12.19
C LYS A 128 -15.54 -0.07 11.12
N GLY A 129 -14.95 -1.19 11.54
CA GLY A 129 -14.65 -2.30 10.63
C GLY A 129 -13.36 -2.16 9.81
N LYS A 130 -12.78 -0.96 9.64
CA LYS A 130 -11.57 -0.76 8.82
C LYS A 130 -10.32 -0.56 9.64
N LYS A 131 -9.27 -1.28 9.24
CA LYS A 131 -7.93 -1.17 9.82
C LYS A 131 -7.18 -0.02 9.15
N LEU A 132 -6.66 0.91 9.95
CA LEU A 132 -5.85 2.01 9.45
C LEU A 132 -4.42 1.58 9.16
N SER A 133 -3.86 2.08 8.07
CA SER A 133 -2.46 1.89 7.71
C SER A 133 -1.56 2.88 8.46
N ASP A 134 -0.28 2.54 8.58
CA ASP A 134 0.74 3.44 9.13
C ASP A 134 0.81 4.77 8.36
N SER A 135 0.61 4.76 7.04
CA SER A 135 0.57 5.97 6.22
C SER A 135 -0.64 6.86 6.53
N GLN A 136 -1.81 6.27 6.79
CA GLN A 136 -3.01 7.00 7.18
C GLN A 136 -2.83 7.65 8.55
N ILE A 137 -2.20 6.95 9.50
CA ILE A 137 -1.88 7.52 10.81
C ILE A 137 -0.85 8.65 10.71
N LYS A 138 0.22 8.46 9.94
CA LYS A 138 1.20 9.53 9.68
C LYS A 138 0.51 10.79 9.16
N LYS A 139 -0.40 10.63 8.20
CA LYS A 139 -1.16 11.75 7.64
C LYS A 139 -2.13 12.37 8.67
N LEU A 140 -2.83 11.55 9.44
CA LEU A 140 -3.70 12.01 10.52
C LEU A 140 -2.94 12.83 11.57
N LEU A 141 -1.75 12.40 11.96
CA LEU A 141 -0.93 13.11 12.96
C LEU A 141 -0.33 14.42 12.40
N ASN A 142 0.05 14.42 11.12
CA ASN A 142 0.68 15.59 10.50
C ASN A 142 -0.33 16.66 10.05
N SER A 143 -1.52 16.25 9.60
CA SER A 143 -2.50 17.14 8.97
C SER A 143 -3.84 17.20 9.72
N ASN A 144 -3.96 16.50 10.85
CA ASN A 144 -5.21 16.30 11.61
C ASN A 144 -6.33 15.63 10.81
N VAL A 145 -6.09 15.17 9.58
CA VAL A 145 -7.10 14.52 8.73
C VAL A 145 -6.45 13.51 7.80
N THR A 146 -7.13 12.39 7.54
CA THR A 146 -6.69 11.40 6.52
C THR A 146 -7.20 11.76 5.13
N ASP A 147 -6.73 11.03 4.10
CA ASP A 147 -7.49 10.93 2.85
C ASP A 147 -8.84 10.22 3.09
N PHE A 148 -9.74 10.29 2.11
CA PHE A 148 -10.96 9.49 2.12
C PHE A 148 -10.62 7.99 2.07
N ILE A 149 -11.13 7.26 3.06
CA ILE A 149 -10.94 5.81 3.20
C ILE A 149 -12.27 5.14 2.91
N ASN A 150 -12.25 4.17 2.00
CA ASN A 150 -13.45 3.44 1.62
C ASN A 150 -13.73 2.27 2.56
N GLY A 151 -15.01 2.07 2.83
CA GLY A 151 -15.58 0.82 3.32
C GLY A 151 -15.90 0.79 4.80
N PHE A 152 -15.80 1.89 5.54
CA PHE A 152 -16.21 1.90 6.95
C PHE A 152 -17.63 1.33 7.11
N SER A 153 -17.82 0.46 8.10
CA SER A 153 -19.10 -0.18 8.35
C SER A 153 -20.04 0.78 9.07
N GLY A 154 -21.18 1.08 8.44
CA GLY A 154 -22.29 1.83 9.02
C GLY A 154 -23.61 1.04 8.96
N GLU A 155 -24.68 1.64 9.46
CA GLU A 155 -26.01 1.00 9.54
C GLU A 155 -26.58 0.65 8.16
N LYS A 156 -26.40 1.55 7.18
CA LYS A 156 -26.86 1.38 5.79
C LYS A 156 -25.82 0.68 4.89
N GLY A 157 -24.86 0.00 5.51
CA GLY A 157 -23.74 -0.67 4.83
C GLY A 157 -22.46 0.15 4.87
N GLU A 158 -21.56 -0.17 3.94
CA GLU A 158 -20.24 0.46 3.88
C GLU A 158 -20.28 1.91 3.35
N PHE A 159 -19.49 2.80 3.96
CA PHE A 159 -19.35 4.20 3.55
C PHE A 159 -17.88 4.63 3.39
N THR A 160 -17.69 5.76 2.71
CA THR A 160 -16.39 6.41 2.53
C THR A 160 -16.33 7.69 3.35
N ALA A 161 -15.25 7.88 4.09
CA ALA A 161 -15.02 9.09 4.87
C ALA A 161 -13.52 9.31 5.13
N ALA A 162 -13.12 10.53 5.43
CA ALA A 162 -11.85 10.81 6.08
C ALA A 162 -12.05 10.76 7.60
N ILE A 163 -10.97 10.48 8.33
CA ILE A 163 -10.95 10.59 9.79
C ILE A 163 -10.25 11.90 10.12
N ARG A 164 -10.91 12.74 10.92
CA ARG A 164 -10.31 13.95 11.50
C ARG A 164 -10.02 13.74 12.98
N LEU A 165 -8.85 14.18 13.42
CA LEU A 165 -8.48 14.33 14.81
C LEU A 165 -8.87 15.75 15.27
N LYS A 166 -9.76 15.85 16.24
CA LYS A 166 -10.21 17.12 16.81
C LYS A 166 -9.20 17.66 17.84
N PRO A 167 -9.29 18.96 18.22
CA PRO A 167 -8.41 19.54 19.23
C PRO A 167 -8.50 18.85 20.61
N ASP A 168 -9.66 18.28 20.95
CA ASP A 168 -9.87 17.49 22.17
C ASP A 168 -9.31 16.05 22.06
N LEU A 169 -8.60 15.74 20.97
CA LEU A 169 -8.03 14.44 20.62
C LEU A 169 -9.06 13.35 20.33
N SER A 170 -10.35 13.68 20.24
CA SER A 170 -11.38 12.78 19.74
C SER A 170 -11.34 12.70 18.21
N ILE A 171 -11.98 11.66 17.64
CA ILE A 171 -12.07 11.48 16.18
C ILE A 171 -13.48 11.73 15.68
N CYS A 172 -13.60 12.26 14.46
CA CYS A 172 -14.86 12.30 13.73
C CYS A 172 -14.68 11.91 12.26
N PHE A 173 -15.78 11.56 11.61
CA PHE A 173 -15.81 11.28 10.18
C PHE A 173 -16.15 12.54 9.38
N GLU A 174 -15.40 12.77 8.32
CA GLU A 174 -15.72 13.78 7.31
C GLU A 174 -16.10 13.07 6.01
N PHE A 175 -17.30 13.34 5.52
CA PHE A 175 -17.82 12.71 4.32
C PHE A 175 -17.47 13.54 3.08
N PRO A 176 -17.13 12.90 1.97
CA PRO A 176 -16.76 13.61 0.76
C PRO A 176 -17.97 14.35 0.19
N THR A 177 -17.75 15.62 -0.16
CA THR A 177 -18.70 16.43 -0.92
C THR A 177 -18.82 15.92 -2.37
N THR A 178 -19.64 16.58 -3.19
CA THR A 178 -19.69 16.29 -4.63
C THR A 178 -18.37 16.67 -5.31
N ASP A 179 -17.78 17.80 -4.93
CA ASP A 179 -16.52 18.26 -5.50
C ASP A 179 -15.36 17.33 -5.12
N ASP A 180 -15.32 16.84 -3.86
CA ASP A 180 -14.34 15.83 -3.43
C ASP A 180 -14.42 14.53 -4.25
N ARG A 181 -15.61 14.19 -4.74
CA ARG A 181 -15.84 13.00 -5.57
C ARG A 181 -15.58 13.27 -7.05
N THR A 182 -15.40 14.52 -7.47
CA THR A 182 -15.26 14.87 -8.88
C THR A 182 -13.88 14.51 -9.41
N VAL A 183 -13.86 13.86 -10.56
CA VAL A 183 -12.63 13.37 -11.22
C VAL A 183 -12.41 13.98 -12.59
N GLY A 184 -13.31 14.85 -13.07
CA GLY A 184 -13.15 15.53 -14.35
C GLY A 184 -14.49 15.85 -14.98
N LYS A 185 -14.43 16.38 -16.21
CA LYS A 185 -15.62 16.67 -17.03
C LYS A 185 -16.04 15.45 -17.83
N CYS A 186 -17.34 15.28 -17.99
CA CYS A 186 -17.96 14.19 -18.73
C CYS A 186 -17.76 14.39 -20.24
N PRO A 187 -17.21 13.41 -20.99
CA PRO A 187 -16.99 13.57 -22.42
C PRO A 187 -18.28 13.64 -23.24
N LEU A 188 -19.41 13.19 -22.67
CA LEU A 188 -20.71 13.20 -23.37
C LEU A 188 -21.51 14.48 -23.17
N CYS A 189 -21.38 15.16 -22.01
CA CYS A 189 -22.24 16.29 -21.65
C CYS A 189 -21.54 17.42 -20.86
N GLN A 190 -20.22 17.31 -20.64
CA GLN A 190 -19.37 18.31 -19.95
C GLN A 190 -19.64 18.54 -18.46
N GLU A 191 -20.69 17.95 -17.88
CA GLU A 191 -20.95 17.94 -16.43
C GLU A 191 -19.91 17.12 -15.64
N ARG A 192 -19.95 17.14 -14.30
CA ARG A 192 -18.96 16.43 -13.47
C ARG A 192 -19.08 14.92 -13.62
N VAL A 193 -17.93 14.26 -13.76
CA VAL A 193 -17.79 12.82 -13.49
C VAL A 193 -17.39 12.66 -12.03
N ILE A 194 -18.13 11.83 -11.31
CA ILE A 194 -17.94 11.58 -9.88
C ILE A 194 -17.57 10.11 -9.59
N ILE A 195 -16.89 9.89 -8.46
CA ILE A 195 -16.62 8.57 -7.91
C ILE A 195 -17.89 8.04 -7.23
N GLY A 196 -18.42 6.93 -7.74
CA GLY A 196 -19.47 6.14 -7.12
C GLY A 196 -18.91 4.95 -6.33
N LYS A 197 -19.80 4.05 -5.90
CA LYS A 197 -19.44 2.86 -5.08
C LYS A 197 -18.50 1.89 -5.81
N THR A 198 -18.81 1.59 -7.08
CA THR A 198 -18.03 0.64 -7.91
C THR A 198 -17.67 1.21 -9.28
N ASN A 199 -18.10 2.43 -9.59
CA ASN A 199 -18.04 3.03 -10.92
C ASN A 199 -17.62 4.50 -10.82
N TYR A 200 -17.14 5.04 -11.93
CA TYR A 200 -17.03 6.47 -12.18
C TYR A 200 -18.16 6.84 -13.14
N LEU A 201 -18.99 7.82 -12.79
CA LEU A 201 -20.22 8.11 -13.53
C LEU A 201 -20.45 9.62 -13.63
N CYS A 202 -21.14 10.04 -14.67
CA CYS A 202 -21.62 11.43 -14.74
C CYS A 202 -22.59 11.70 -13.59
N GLU A 203 -22.55 12.91 -13.02
CA GLU A 203 -23.50 13.33 -11.99
C GLU A 203 -24.95 13.30 -12.48
N ARG A 204 -25.15 13.45 -13.80
CA ARG A 204 -26.45 13.30 -14.49
C ARG A 204 -26.71 11.89 -15.04
N TYR A 205 -26.02 10.86 -14.56
CA TYR A 205 -26.22 9.49 -15.01
C TYR A 205 -27.69 9.05 -14.83
N LYS A 206 -28.29 8.51 -15.89
CA LYS A 206 -29.74 8.20 -15.99
C LYS A 206 -30.69 9.39 -15.82
N LYS A 207 -30.17 10.62 -15.90
CA LYS A 207 -30.90 11.90 -15.82
C LYS A 207 -30.50 12.82 -16.99
N GLY A 208 -30.37 12.25 -18.18
CA GLY A 208 -29.94 12.93 -19.41
C GLY A 208 -28.48 12.67 -19.82
N CYS A 209 -27.77 11.78 -19.13
CA CYS A 209 -26.45 11.30 -19.56
C CYS A 209 -26.29 9.82 -19.24
N ASP A 210 -25.56 9.08 -20.08
CA ASP A 210 -25.30 7.63 -19.91
C ASP A 210 -23.84 7.32 -19.59
N PHE A 211 -23.00 8.34 -19.36
CA PHE A 211 -21.58 8.13 -19.11
C PHE A 211 -21.35 7.39 -17.80
N ILE A 212 -20.76 6.20 -17.91
CA ILE A 212 -20.35 5.35 -16.80
C ILE A 212 -19.14 4.51 -17.19
N ILE A 213 -18.19 4.39 -16.27
CA ILE A 213 -17.01 3.52 -16.39
C ILE A 213 -16.94 2.66 -15.13
N SER A 214 -16.87 1.34 -15.30
CA SER A 214 -16.64 0.44 -14.17
C SER A 214 -15.29 0.71 -13.50
N GLY A 215 -15.27 0.74 -12.17
CA GLY A 215 -14.03 0.86 -11.38
C GLY A 215 -13.12 -0.37 -11.47
N THR A 216 -13.63 -1.47 -12.02
CA THR A 216 -12.87 -2.68 -12.34
C THR A 216 -13.17 -3.12 -13.77
N ILE A 217 -12.13 -3.31 -14.57
CA ILE A 217 -12.23 -3.76 -15.97
C ILE A 217 -11.33 -4.97 -16.12
N LEU A 218 -11.89 -6.12 -16.54
CA LEU A 218 -11.17 -7.39 -16.70
C LEU A 218 -10.26 -7.72 -15.49
N GLU A 219 -10.88 -7.76 -14.30
CA GLU A 219 -10.25 -8.01 -12.99
C GLU A 219 -9.24 -6.96 -12.53
N LYS A 220 -8.93 -5.97 -13.37
CA LYS A 220 -8.04 -4.88 -13.03
C LYS A 220 -8.82 -3.70 -12.46
N LYS A 221 -8.49 -3.30 -11.23
CA LYS A 221 -8.98 -2.06 -10.64
C LYS A 221 -8.39 -0.85 -11.37
N ILE A 222 -9.26 0.07 -11.77
CA ILE A 222 -8.90 1.33 -12.42
C ILE A 222 -8.84 2.43 -11.36
N THR A 223 -7.69 3.09 -11.29
CA THR A 223 -7.41 4.14 -10.30
C THR A 223 -8.03 5.48 -10.70
N THR A 224 -8.30 6.33 -9.72
CA THR A 224 -8.78 7.69 -9.95
C THR A 224 -7.86 8.50 -10.86
N SER A 225 -6.54 8.33 -10.70
CA SER A 225 -5.56 9.00 -11.57
C SER A 225 -5.65 8.55 -13.03
N GLN A 226 -5.92 7.26 -13.28
CA GLN A 226 -6.12 6.76 -14.64
C GLN A 226 -7.41 7.33 -15.24
N ILE A 227 -8.49 7.44 -14.47
CA ILE A 227 -9.73 8.06 -14.94
C ILE A 227 -9.56 9.55 -15.21
N LYS A 228 -8.90 10.30 -14.32
CA LYS A 228 -8.56 11.72 -14.55
C LYS A 228 -7.85 11.89 -15.89
N LYS A 229 -6.79 11.10 -16.11
CA LYS A 229 -6.03 11.12 -17.35
C LYS A 229 -6.86 10.71 -18.58
N LEU A 230 -7.72 9.70 -18.43
CA LEU A 230 -8.66 9.30 -19.47
C LEU A 230 -9.62 10.44 -19.83
N LEU A 231 -10.19 11.15 -18.84
CA LEU A 231 -11.12 12.25 -19.09
C LEU A 231 -10.43 13.46 -19.72
N GLU A 232 -9.20 13.75 -19.30
CA GLU A 232 -8.43 14.90 -19.79
C GLU A 232 -7.84 14.68 -21.19
N LYS A 233 -7.34 13.47 -21.47
CA LYS A 233 -6.55 13.17 -22.69
C LYS A 233 -7.23 12.17 -23.62
N ASN A 234 -8.44 11.73 -23.28
CA ASN A 234 -9.13 10.60 -23.89
C ASN A 234 -8.31 9.29 -23.92
N MET A 235 -7.28 9.16 -23.07
CA MET A 235 -6.42 7.98 -23.03
C MET A 235 -5.67 7.83 -21.70
N THR A 236 -5.47 6.59 -21.23
CA THR A 236 -4.60 6.27 -20.08
C THR A 236 -3.16 5.95 -20.50
N ASP A 237 -2.25 5.85 -19.52
CA ASP A 237 -1.01 5.08 -19.72
C ASP A 237 -1.31 3.58 -19.85
N ILE A 238 -0.28 2.80 -20.19
CA ILE A 238 -0.39 1.35 -20.23
C ILE A 238 -0.71 0.84 -18.82
N ILE A 239 -1.86 0.21 -18.68
CA ILE A 239 -2.26 -0.47 -17.45
C ILE A 239 -1.94 -1.96 -17.65
N GLN A 240 -1.04 -2.47 -16.80
CA GLN A 240 -0.68 -3.89 -16.80
C GLN A 240 -1.62 -4.71 -15.90
N GLY A 241 -1.81 -5.98 -16.25
CA GLY A 241 -2.51 -6.92 -15.38
C GLY A 241 -3.99 -7.13 -15.70
N PHE A 242 -4.46 -6.75 -16.88
CA PHE A 242 -5.78 -7.18 -17.34
C PHE A 242 -5.76 -8.68 -17.63
N ILE A 243 -6.89 -9.38 -17.45
CA ILE A 243 -6.99 -10.81 -17.71
C ILE A 243 -7.98 -11.07 -18.86
N SER A 244 -7.50 -11.73 -19.92
CA SER A 244 -8.32 -12.04 -21.09
C SER A 244 -9.28 -13.18 -20.79
N LYS A 245 -10.60 -12.94 -20.90
CA LYS A 245 -11.62 -13.99 -20.73
C LYS A 245 -11.46 -15.16 -21.72
N LYS A 246 -10.86 -14.91 -22.89
CA LYS A 246 -10.68 -15.94 -23.93
C LYS A 246 -9.50 -16.86 -23.65
N THR A 247 -8.42 -16.33 -23.09
CA THR A 247 -7.14 -17.06 -22.98
C THR A 247 -6.68 -17.28 -21.53
N GLY A 248 -7.30 -16.59 -20.56
CA GLY A 248 -6.85 -16.56 -19.17
C GLY A 248 -5.52 -15.81 -18.96
N LYS A 249 -4.86 -15.34 -20.02
CA LYS A 249 -3.54 -14.71 -19.93
C LYS A 249 -3.65 -13.23 -19.55
N SER A 250 -2.64 -12.76 -18.81
CA SER A 250 -2.51 -11.36 -18.46
C SER A 250 -1.95 -10.54 -19.62
N PHE A 251 -2.43 -9.32 -19.80
CA PHE A 251 -1.93 -8.37 -20.79
C PHE A 251 -1.93 -6.93 -20.29
N GLY A 252 -1.19 -6.08 -20.98
CA GLY A 252 -1.16 -4.63 -20.78
C GLY A 252 -1.81 -3.88 -21.94
N ALA A 253 -2.52 -2.81 -21.63
CA ALA A 253 -3.18 -1.98 -22.64
C ALA A 253 -3.45 -0.56 -22.12
N LYS A 254 -3.61 0.39 -23.05
CA LYS A 254 -4.18 1.71 -22.73
C LYS A 254 -5.69 1.63 -22.87
N LEU A 255 -6.42 2.44 -22.11
CA LEU A 255 -7.86 2.60 -22.23
C LEU A 255 -8.17 3.94 -22.90
N THR A 256 -9.14 3.95 -23.80
CA THR A 256 -9.77 5.15 -24.35
C THR A 256 -11.29 5.03 -24.20
N TYR A 257 -12.02 6.14 -24.27
CA TYR A 257 -13.47 6.14 -24.24
C TYR A 257 -14.03 6.53 -25.62
N ASP A 258 -14.81 5.62 -26.21
CA ASP A 258 -15.54 5.90 -27.43
C ASP A 258 -16.88 6.55 -27.06
N SER A 259 -17.03 7.82 -27.40
CA SER A 259 -18.23 8.60 -27.10
C SER A 259 -19.43 8.24 -27.98
N ALA A 260 -19.20 7.73 -29.19
CA ALA A 260 -20.27 7.30 -30.09
C ALA A 260 -20.85 5.96 -29.63
N GLN A 261 -19.98 5.01 -29.28
CA GLN A 261 -20.37 3.67 -28.78
C GLN A 261 -20.60 3.66 -27.25
N LYS A 262 -20.36 4.79 -26.58
CA LYS A 262 -20.50 5.00 -25.12
C LYS A 262 -19.78 3.94 -24.28
N ARG A 263 -18.57 3.52 -24.67
CA ARG A 263 -17.85 2.41 -24.02
C ARG A 263 -16.34 2.59 -23.99
N ILE A 264 -15.68 1.87 -23.09
CA ILE A 264 -14.22 1.76 -23.06
C ILE A 264 -13.71 0.89 -24.20
N ILE A 265 -12.66 1.33 -24.86
CA ILE A 265 -11.91 0.58 -25.87
C ILE A 265 -10.47 0.36 -25.39
N PHE A 266 -9.96 -0.84 -25.64
CA PHE A 266 -8.56 -1.17 -25.42
C PHE A 266 -7.71 -0.78 -26.61
N LEU A 267 -6.66 0.00 -26.36
CA LEU A 267 -5.61 0.28 -27.33
C LEU A 267 -4.39 -0.57 -27.00
N TYR A 268 -4.04 -1.45 -27.93
CA TYR A 268 -2.87 -2.30 -27.84
C TYR A 268 -1.71 -1.66 -28.60
N GLU A 269 -0.52 -1.68 -28.01
CA GLU A 269 0.68 -1.34 -28.78
C GLU A 269 0.97 -2.50 -29.74
N LYS A 270 1.12 -2.17 -31.04
CA LYS A 270 1.61 -3.15 -32.02
C LYS A 270 3.01 -3.57 -31.56
N LYS A 271 3.20 -4.86 -31.29
CA LYS A 271 4.55 -5.41 -31.13
C LYS A 271 5.28 -5.20 -32.47
N LYS A 272 6.33 -4.38 -32.45
CA LYS A 272 7.34 -4.39 -33.51
C LYS A 272 8.13 -5.69 -33.43
#